data_AF-A0A8K0TEQ0-F1
#
_entry.id   AF-A0A8K0TEQ0-F1
#
_cell.length_a   1.000
_cell.length_b   1.000
_cell.length_c   1.000
_cell.angle_alpha   90.00
_cell.angle_beta   90.00
_cell.angle_gamma   90.00
#
_symmetry.space_group_name_H-M   'P 1'
#
loop_
_entity.id
_entity.type
_entity.pdbx_description
1 polymer ?
#
loop_
_entity_poly.entity_id
_entity_poly.type
_entity_poly.pdbx_seq_one_letter_code
_entity_poly.pdbx_strand_id
1 'polypeptide(L)'
;MERASPHRVDSTLVMRPLIFTIVIAAMAALVASAVTPDTPSDDPSEKSSDPACPSVIRTTVPGRSPFASMKAVHTALETCPDLTTLQLFITGFGCSIWPDRQNLPLTPASDPPVRYLPSLRVLELERYQFGEILSHHLGFRLTAGLLPNITMNGPSGIFPFTIDLGLSSWLDAWEWRFRNWQQWRSLKTVPEDRLRLDNLDLLLEVLDTQNIHTLAIKDPFTSNGQCPDLRRLARAIPALTTLTIHGRLGSCYGLPCKCGECEDSNTTAIPFITSIPSSTSLTNLTWVNGRDTDTASLLAVLERHGPTLEYLQWRTDEFGNSHRPVFTLADLATLGRRAPRLKSLIIDLNRNGTAWPLAHLDAIAVSMPRLTNLTIYIPLSSPEGATAARGGWISSDDSYDLDYNIHQRPILDNDKLFASPRLTTDAVTELFAHLRAAKVGAPLEAVQFRAGDWTRSYHGPLRDGSQWLEDRTEWFRCTAPRDGGELLCERRELTDMPDSVYTRAEWADVSGGVSWGRFALEQEEVERAREELWEQWEADDYDW
;
A
#
# COMPACT_ATOMS: atom_id res chain seq x y z
N MET A 1 44.53 73.58 6.67
CA MET A 1 44.82 72.14 6.49
C MET A 1 43.53 71.48 6.04
N GLU A 2 43.08 71.69 4.80
CA GLU A 2 43.48 70.95 3.58
C GLU A 2 43.37 69.43 3.71
N ARG A 3 42.30 68.86 3.14
CA ARG A 3 42.38 67.93 2.00
C ARG A 3 41.00 67.66 1.42
N ALA A 4 40.82 68.06 0.16
CA ALA A 4 39.79 67.54 -0.72
C ALA A 4 40.26 66.19 -1.31
N SER A 5 39.31 65.29 -1.59
CA SER A 5 39.51 64.12 -2.46
C SER A 5 38.23 63.88 -3.28
N PRO A 6 38.31 63.45 -4.55
CA PRO A 6 37.24 63.61 -5.52
C PRO A 6 36.29 62.41 -5.60
N HIS A 7 35.00 62.69 -5.84
CA HIS A 7 34.00 61.69 -6.20
C HIS A 7 34.22 61.19 -7.63
N ARG A 8 34.40 59.87 -7.77
CA ARG A 8 34.30 59.12 -9.03
C ARG A 8 32.89 58.53 -9.09
N VAL A 9 32.10 58.92 -10.10
CA VAL A 9 30.75 58.36 -10.33
C VAL A 9 30.88 57.22 -11.34
N ASP A 10 30.73 55.98 -10.89
CA ASP A 10 30.58 54.82 -11.76
C ASP A 10 29.17 54.79 -12.37
N SER A 11 29.08 54.92 -13.69
CA SER A 11 27.83 54.99 -14.45
C SER A 11 27.34 53.62 -14.96
N THR A 12 27.65 52.52 -14.27
CA THR A 12 27.32 51.16 -14.75
C THR A 12 26.14 50.48 -14.04
N LEU A 13 25.48 51.13 -13.08
CA LEU A 13 24.43 50.47 -12.27
C LEU A 13 22.98 50.67 -12.74
N VAL A 14 22.71 51.48 -13.76
CA VAL A 14 21.33 51.86 -14.13
C VAL A 14 20.71 50.99 -15.24
N MET A 15 21.51 50.20 -15.98
CA MET A 15 20.98 49.45 -17.14
C MET A 15 20.46 48.03 -16.83
N ARG A 16 20.88 47.40 -15.73
CA ARG A 16 20.45 46.04 -15.37
C ARG A 16 18.97 45.89 -14.99
N PRO A 17 18.32 46.82 -14.24
CA PRO A 17 16.90 46.67 -13.93
C PRO A 17 16.00 46.92 -15.15
N LEU A 18 16.46 47.69 -16.14
CA LEU A 18 15.68 47.98 -17.34
C LEU A 18 15.58 46.76 -18.27
N ILE A 19 16.70 46.04 -18.47
CA ILE A 19 16.72 44.82 -19.30
C ILE A 19 15.87 43.72 -18.67
N PHE A 20 15.93 43.56 -17.33
CA PHE A 20 15.10 42.57 -16.63
C PHE A 20 13.60 42.88 -16.75
N THR A 21 13.21 44.14 -16.62
CA THR A 21 11.79 44.56 -16.75
C THR A 21 11.28 44.40 -18.18
N ILE A 22 12.12 44.69 -19.19
CA ILE A 22 11.78 44.53 -20.61
C ILE A 22 11.63 43.06 -20.98
N VAL A 23 12.50 42.17 -20.48
CA VAL A 23 12.38 40.72 -20.71
C VAL A 23 11.13 40.15 -20.05
N ILE A 24 10.81 40.57 -18.82
CA ILE A 24 9.58 40.15 -18.13
C ILE A 24 8.33 40.65 -18.87
N ALA A 25 8.32 41.90 -19.32
CA ALA A 25 7.18 42.47 -20.06
C ALA A 25 7.03 41.83 -21.45
N ALA A 26 8.14 41.56 -22.16
CA ALA A 26 8.12 40.89 -23.45
C ALA A 26 7.66 39.43 -23.33
N MET A 27 8.07 38.72 -22.28
CA MET A 27 7.62 37.35 -21.99
C MET A 27 6.15 37.31 -21.56
N ALA A 28 5.70 38.25 -20.72
CA ALA A 28 4.28 38.38 -20.36
C ALA A 28 3.41 38.70 -21.59
N ALA A 29 3.90 39.54 -22.51
CA ALA A 29 3.24 39.83 -23.77
C ALA A 29 3.23 38.62 -24.71
N LEU A 30 4.32 37.85 -24.79
CA LEU A 30 4.38 36.60 -25.58
C LEU A 30 3.41 35.54 -25.05
N VAL A 31 3.33 35.37 -23.72
CA VAL A 31 2.41 34.42 -23.10
C VAL A 31 0.95 34.88 -23.27
N ALA A 32 0.67 36.18 -23.15
CA ALA A 32 -0.67 36.72 -23.40
C ALA A 32 -1.11 36.63 -24.87
N SER A 33 -0.16 36.58 -25.82
CA SER A 33 -0.44 36.41 -27.26
C SER A 33 -0.36 34.96 -27.74
N ALA A 34 0.18 34.05 -26.93
CA ALA A 34 0.15 32.60 -27.16
C ALA A 34 -1.13 31.92 -26.64
N VAL A 35 -2.01 32.64 -25.93
CA VAL A 35 -3.37 32.19 -25.64
C VAL A 35 -4.26 32.47 -26.85
N THR A 36 -4.05 31.71 -27.92
CA THR A 36 -5.12 31.48 -28.90
C THR A 36 -6.12 30.50 -28.26
N PRO A 37 -7.43 30.72 -28.38
CA PRO A 37 -8.38 29.66 -28.05
C PRO A 37 -8.03 28.43 -28.90
N ASP A 38 -7.95 27.27 -28.25
CA ASP A 38 -7.67 25.98 -28.90
C ASP A 38 -8.47 25.87 -30.20
N THR A 39 -7.77 25.96 -31.32
CA THR A 39 -8.29 25.49 -32.59
C THR A 39 -8.09 23.98 -32.53
N PRO A 40 -9.14 23.16 -32.73
CA PRO A 40 -9.00 21.71 -32.67
C PRO A 40 -7.91 21.27 -33.63
N SER A 41 -6.86 20.66 -33.09
CA SER A 41 -5.89 19.92 -33.88
C SER A 41 -6.62 18.70 -34.45
N ASP A 42 -7.13 18.83 -35.67
CA ASP A 42 -7.59 17.71 -36.50
C ASP A 42 -6.38 16.84 -36.87
N ASP A 43 -5.92 16.03 -35.93
CA ASP A 43 -5.14 14.83 -36.22
C ASP A 43 -6.12 13.63 -36.23
N PRO A 44 -6.50 13.11 -37.41
CA PRO A 44 -7.67 12.24 -37.54
C PRO A 44 -7.43 10.78 -37.14
N SER A 45 -6.48 10.47 -36.24
CA SER A 45 -6.14 9.07 -35.93
C SER A 45 -6.15 8.63 -34.46
N GLU A 46 -6.48 9.49 -33.51
CA GLU A 46 -6.75 9.04 -32.13
C GLU A 46 -8.10 9.57 -31.67
N LYS A 47 -9.17 8.92 -32.16
CA LYS A 47 -10.48 8.99 -31.50
C LYS A 47 -10.31 8.47 -30.08
N SER A 48 -10.08 9.40 -29.15
CA SER A 48 -10.45 9.27 -27.74
C SER A 48 -11.95 8.94 -27.72
N SER A 49 -12.29 7.66 -27.82
CA SER A 49 -13.58 7.18 -27.39
C SER A 49 -13.67 7.55 -25.91
N ASP A 50 -14.53 8.50 -25.56
CA ASP A 50 -14.94 8.69 -24.18
C ASP A 50 -15.17 7.30 -23.59
N PRO A 51 -14.47 6.93 -22.50
CA PRO A 51 -14.56 5.58 -21.97
C PRO A 51 -16.02 5.31 -21.66
N ALA A 52 -16.62 4.38 -22.41
CA ALA A 52 -18.00 3.97 -22.22
C ALA A 52 -18.22 3.69 -20.74
N CYS A 53 -19.26 4.28 -20.15
CA CYS A 53 -19.48 4.23 -18.72
C CYS A 53 -19.56 2.78 -18.19
N PRO A 54 -18.53 2.30 -17.46
CA PRO A 54 -18.49 0.93 -17.03
C PRO A 54 -19.27 0.76 -15.73
N SER A 55 -19.81 -0.44 -15.51
CA SER A 55 -20.41 -0.80 -14.22
C SER A 55 -19.38 -1.12 -13.13
N VAL A 56 -18.12 -1.34 -13.53
CA VAL A 56 -16.99 -1.71 -12.66
C VAL A 56 -15.72 -0.98 -13.12
N ILE A 57 -15.06 -0.29 -12.19
CA ILE A 57 -13.70 0.24 -12.38
C ILE A 57 -12.77 -0.52 -11.46
N ARG A 58 -11.81 -1.24 -12.06
CA ARG A 58 -10.64 -1.81 -11.39
C ARG A 58 -9.42 -1.17 -12.00
N THR A 59 -8.68 -0.39 -11.23
CA THR A 59 -7.57 0.37 -11.79
C THR A 59 -6.43 0.56 -10.80
N THR A 60 -5.26 0.69 -11.38
CA THR A 60 -4.02 1.06 -10.71
C THR A 60 -3.66 2.48 -11.14
N VAL A 61 -3.35 3.36 -10.19
CA VAL A 61 -3.03 4.77 -10.44
C VAL A 61 -1.62 5.11 -9.92
N PRO A 62 -0.74 5.69 -10.77
CA PRO A 62 -0.84 5.71 -12.23
C PRO A 62 -0.85 4.31 -12.87
N GLY A 63 -1.40 4.18 -14.08
CA GLY A 63 -1.46 2.91 -14.82
C GLY A 63 -1.63 3.08 -16.35
N ARG A 64 -2.05 2.02 -17.06
CA ARG A 64 -2.35 2.06 -18.52
C ARG A 64 -3.84 1.93 -18.86
N SER A 65 -4.69 1.79 -17.84
CA SER A 65 -6.15 1.75 -17.99
C SER A 65 -6.69 3.10 -18.48
N PRO A 66 -7.87 3.18 -19.13
CA PRO A 66 -8.58 4.45 -19.33
C PRO A 66 -8.78 5.23 -18.02
N PHE A 67 -8.76 4.53 -16.88
CA PHE A 67 -8.83 5.09 -15.53
C PHE A 67 -7.45 5.14 -14.84
N ALA A 68 -6.38 5.37 -15.62
CA ALA A 68 -4.99 5.43 -15.14
C ALA A 68 -4.64 6.66 -14.30
N SER A 69 -5.57 7.58 -14.06
CA SER A 69 -5.35 8.79 -13.26
C SER A 69 -6.50 9.03 -12.29
N MET A 70 -6.21 9.70 -11.16
CA MET A 70 -7.24 10.08 -10.19
C MET A 70 -8.30 10.99 -10.82
N LYS A 71 -7.89 11.84 -11.79
CA LYS A 71 -8.82 12.69 -12.56
C LYS A 71 -9.77 11.85 -13.41
N ALA A 72 -9.27 10.85 -14.13
CA ALA A 72 -10.12 9.97 -14.94
C ALA A 72 -11.11 9.16 -14.08
N VAL A 73 -10.66 8.65 -12.93
CA VAL A 73 -11.55 7.96 -11.96
C VAL A 73 -12.63 8.92 -11.43
N HIS A 74 -12.23 10.14 -11.07
CA HIS A 74 -13.16 11.17 -10.59
C HIS A 74 -14.20 11.56 -11.65
N THR A 75 -13.78 11.85 -12.88
CA THR A 75 -14.70 12.15 -13.98
C THR A 75 -15.68 11.00 -14.23
N ALA A 76 -15.23 9.74 -14.11
CA ALA A 76 -16.13 8.59 -14.23
C ALA A 76 -17.18 8.56 -13.11
N LEU A 77 -16.79 8.85 -11.86
CA LEU A 77 -17.73 8.96 -10.74
C LEU A 77 -18.72 10.12 -10.91
N GLU A 78 -18.35 11.18 -11.62
CA GLU A 78 -19.23 12.30 -11.92
C GLU A 78 -20.18 12.03 -13.09
N THR A 79 -19.83 11.14 -14.03
CA THR A 79 -20.53 11.01 -15.31
C THR A 79 -21.21 9.65 -15.51
N CYS A 80 -20.81 8.60 -14.78
CA CYS A 80 -21.27 7.25 -14.99
C CYS A 80 -22.23 6.78 -13.88
N PRO A 81 -23.57 6.89 -14.08
CA PRO A 81 -24.56 6.52 -13.07
C PRO A 81 -24.62 5.02 -12.80
N ASP A 82 -24.27 4.18 -13.78
CA ASP A 82 -24.35 2.71 -13.67
C ASP A 82 -23.14 2.07 -12.98
N LEU A 83 -22.15 2.87 -12.56
CA LEU A 83 -20.99 2.38 -11.84
C LEU A 83 -21.41 1.86 -10.45
N THR A 84 -21.07 0.61 -10.14
CA THR A 84 -21.43 -0.03 -8.87
C THR A 84 -20.21 -0.49 -8.06
N THR A 85 -19.05 -0.61 -8.71
CA THR A 85 -17.83 -1.12 -8.08
C THR A 85 -16.66 -0.21 -8.43
N LEU A 86 -15.99 0.28 -7.39
CA LEU A 86 -14.72 0.98 -7.51
C LEU A 86 -13.65 0.22 -6.71
N GLN A 87 -12.65 -0.29 -7.42
CA GLN A 87 -11.44 -0.85 -6.84
C GLN A 87 -10.24 -0.05 -7.31
N LEU A 88 -9.70 0.75 -6.39
CA LEU A 88 -8.64 1.70 -6.66
C LEU A 88 -7.37 1.32 -5.92
N PHE A 89 -6.32 1.02 -6.68
CA PHE A 89 -4.99 0.80 -6.16
C PHE A 89 -4.08 1.97 -6.50
N ILE A 90 -3.57 2.67 -5.49
CA ILE A 90 -2.61 3.75 -5.70
C ILE A 90 -1.19 3.20 -5.54
N THR A 91 -0.42 3.21 -6.62
CA THR A 91 0.98 2.79 -6.57
C THR A 91 1.82 3.81 -5.80
N GLY A 92 2.91 3.33 -5.19
CA GLY A 92 3.98 4.22 -4.71
C GLY A 92 4.87 4.77 -5.83
N PHE A 93 4.51 4.57 -7.10
CA PHE A 93 5.42 4.75 -8.25
C PHE A 93 5.24 6.05 -9.02
N GLY A 94 6.34 6.44 -9.68
CA GLY A 94 6.48 7.50 -10.68
C GLY A 94 7.12 8.76 -10.12
N CYS A 95 7.50 9.69 -10.98
CA CYS A 95 7.87 11.07 -10.65
C CYS A 95 6.75 12.06 -11.04
N SER A 96 5.49 11.60 -11.16
CA SER A 96 4.38 12.50 -11.45
C SER A 96 4.20 13.53 -10.33
N ILE A 97 3.83 14.73 -10.74
CA ILE A 97 3.94 15.91 -9.90
C ILE A 97 2.79 15.89 -8.90
N TRP A 98 3.14 15.86 -7.62
CA TRP A 98 2.27 15.97 -6.46
C TRP A 98 1.37 17.23 -6.58
N PRO A 99 0.01 17.20 -6.47
CA PRO A 99 -0.82 16.38 -5.57
C PRO A 99 -1.66 15.24 -6.18
N ASP A 100 -1.64 15.04 -7.50
CA ASP A 100 -2.63 14.21 -8.21
C ASP A 100 -2.52 12.67 -8.00
N ARG A 101 -1.69 12.20 -7.07
CA ARG A 101 -1.35 10.77 -6.99
C ARG A 101 -2.20 9.95 -6.04
N GLN A 102 -2.57 10.51 -4.90
CA GLN A 102 -3.04 9.71 -3.76
C GLN A 102 -4.50 9.93 -3.43
N ASN A 103 -5.14 10.94 -4.05
CA ASN A 103 -6.50 11.34 -3.71
C ASN A 103 -7.30 11.74 -4.94
N LEU A 104 -8.61 11.57 -4.84
CA LEU A 104 -9.52 12.12 -5.84
C LEU A 104 -9.38 13.65 -5.77
N PRO A 105 -9.45 14.37 -6.90
CA PRO A 105 -9.31 15.82 -6.98
C PRO A 105 -10.55 16.55 -6.42
N LEU A 106 -10.90 16.24 -5.17
CA LEU A 106 -12.02 16.82 -4.45
C LEU A 106 -11.67 18.26 -4.07
N THR A 107 -12.58 19.19 -4.38
CA THR A 107 -12.36 20.61 -4.06
C THR A 107 -13.27 21.07 -2.93
N PRO A 108 -12.74 21.70 -1.87
CA PRO A 108 -13.57 22.27 -0.80
C PRO A 108 -14.41 23.48 -1.27
N ALA A 109 -14.13 23.99 -2.48
CA ALA A 109 -14.78 25.16 -3.05
C ALA A 109 -16.21 24.92 -3.58
N SER A 110 -16.62 23.67 -3.79
CA SER A 110 -17.99 23.36 -4.20
C SER A 110 -18.94 23.46 -3.00
N ASP A 111 -19.84 24.44 -3.02
CA ASP A 111 -20.96 24.58 -2.09
C ASP A 111 -22.26 24.89 -2.86
N PRO A 112 -23.25 23.98 -2.90
CA PRO A 112 -23.21 22.64 -2.29
C PRO A 112 -22.20 21.71 -2.99
N PRO A 113 -21.69 20.68 -2.30
CA PRO A 113 -20.83 19.68 -2.92
C PRO A 113 -21.57 18.95 -4.04
N VAL A 114 -20.88 18.73 -5.15
CA VAL A 114 -21.41 17.95 -6.28
C VAL A 114 -21.33 16.47 -5.91
N ARG A 115 -22.49 15.83 -5.73
CA ARG A 115 -22.55 14.40 -5.43
C ARG A 115 -22.20 13.59 -6.67
N TYR A 116 -21.49 12.49 -6.46
CA TYR A 116 -21.28 11.47 -7.47
C TYR A 116 -22.63 10.85 -7.88
N LEU A 117 -22.79 10.61 -9.18
CA LEU A 117 -23.97 9.96 -9.74
C LEU A 117 -24.16 8.49 -9.32
N PRO A 118 -23.10 7.64 -9.29
CA PRO A 118 -23.26 6.24 -8.98
C PRO A 118 -23.56 5.96 -7.52
N SER A 119 -24.39 4.95 -7.30
CA SER A 119 -24.63 4.38 -5.99
C SER A 119 -23.78 3.11 -5.83
N LEU A 120 -22.56 3.32 -5.32
CA LEU A 120 -21.57 2.24 -5.18
C LEU A 120 -22.05 1.18 -4.19
N ARG A 121 -21.79 -0.07 -4.55
CA ARG A 121 -22.02 -1.26 -3.73
C ARG A 121 -20.72 -1.82 -3.16
N VAL A 122 -19.63 -1.69 -3.93
CA VAL A 122 -18.30 -2.16 -3.58
C VAL A 122 -17.32 -0.98 -3.69
N LEU A 123 -16.63 -0.70 -2.59
CA LEU A 123 -15.59 0.32 -2.51
C LEU A 123 -14.31 -0.31 -1.94
N GLU A 124 -13.26 -0.38 -2.75
CA GLU A 124 -11.94 -0.79 -2.30
C GLU A 124 -10.93 0.32 -2.57
N LEU A 125 -10.29 0.77 -1.51
CA LEU A 125 -9.30 1.85 -1.51
C LEU A 125 -8.00 1.32 -0.93
N GLU A 126 -7.00 1.14 -1.80
CA GLU A 126 -5.65 0.74 -1.41
C GLU A 126 -4.70 1.93 -1.55
N ARG A 127 -4.01 2.28 -0.45
CA ARG A 127 -3.10 3.43 -0.32
C ARG A 127 -3.74 4.81 -0.52
N TYR A 128 -5.05 4.92 -0.36
CA TYR A 128 -5.76 6.20 -0.37
C TYR A 128 -5.40 7.05 0.87
N GLN A 129 -5.24 8.36 0.69
CA GLN A 129 -4.80 9.28 1.74
C GLN A 129 -5.98 10.08 2.33
N PHE A 130 -6.68 9.47 3.27
CA PHE A 130 -7.86 10.05 3.92
C PHE A 130 -7.59 11.33 4.73
N GLY A 131 -6.39 11.49 5.29
CA GLY A 131 -6.07 12.57 6.25
C GLY A 131 -5.52 13.85 5.63
N GLU A 132 -5.43 13.92 4.30
CA GLU A 132 -4.90 15.13 3.66
C GLU A 132 -5.83 16.31 3.83
N ILE A 133 -5.28 17.46 4.20
CA ILE A 133 -5.95 18.75 4.14
C ILE A 133 -5.28 19.59 3.06
N LEU A 134 -6.04 19.99 2.04
CA LEU A 134 -5.53 20.73 0.88
C LEU A 134 -4.81 22.04 1.27
N SER A 135 -5.32 22.73 2.29
CA SER A 135 -4.77 24.01 2.76
C SER A 135 -3.35 23.88 3.35
N HIS A 136 -3.04 22.75 4.02
CA HIS A 136 -1.71 22.49 4.57
C HIS A 136 -0.64 22.38 3.48
N HIS A 137 -0.98 21.80 2.33
CA HIS A 137 -0.06 21.69 1.21
C HIS A 137 0.28 23.04 0.58
N LEU A 138 -0.71 23.91 0.43
CA LEU A 138 -0.50 25.21 -0.19
C LEU A 138 0.25 26.17 0.73
N GLY A 139 0.01 26.10 2.06
CA GLY A 139 0.74 26.90 3.05
C GLY A 139 2.25 26.58 3.11
N PHE A 140 2.61 25.29 3.12
CA PHE A 140 4.01 24.85 3.08
C PHE A 140 4.71 25.22 1.76
N ARG A 141 4.00 25.14 0.64
CA ARG A 141 4.59 25.38 -0.69
C ARG A 141 4.78 26.85 -1.02
N LEU A 142 3.90 27.73 -0.54
CA LEU A 142 4.08 29.17 -0.72
C LEU A 142 5.26 29.70 0.11
N THR A 143 5.45 29.18 1.33
CA THR A 143 6.61 29.56 2.16
C THR A 143 7.92 29.00 1.63
N ALA A 144 7.94 27.77 1.11
CA ALA A 144 9.11 27.19 0.44
C ALA A 144 9.40 27.82 -0.94
N GLY A 145 8.39 28.30 -1.66
CA GLY A 145 8.54 28.82 -3.02
C GLY A 145 8.92 30.30 -3.15
N LEU A 146 8.77 31.10 -2.08
CA LEU A 146 9.03 32.54 -2.09
C LEU A 146 10.51 32.93 -1.91
N LEU A 147 11.38 31.98 -1.55
CA LEU A 147 12.82 32.22 -1.46
C LEU A 147 13.51 31.60 -2.69
N PRO A 148 14.03 32.40 -3.64
CA PRO A 148 14.78 31.88 -4.78
C PRO A 148 16.12 31.21 -4.41
N ASN A 149 16.50 31.23 -3.13
CA ASN A 149 17.68 30.57 -2.58
C ASN A 149 17.27 29.61 -1.45
N ILE A 150 16.72 28.45 -1.79
CA ILE A 150 16.80 27.30 -0.90
C ILE A 150 18.00 26.49 -1.35
N THR A 151 19.15 26.76 -0.76
CA THR A 151 20.13 25.71 -0.49
C THR A 151 19.37 24.60 0.23
N MET A 152 19.12 23.46 -0.42
CA MET A 152 18.63 22.27 0.26
C MET A 152 19.76 21.78 1.17
N ASN A 153 19.92 22.43 2.32
CA ASN A 153 20.75 21.91 3.39
C ASN A 153 19.96 20.74 4.00
N GLY A 154 20.16 19.55 3.44
CA GLY A 154 19.95 18.33 4.21
C GLY A 154 20.83 18.37 5.47
N PRO A 155 20.48 17.61 6.52
CA PRO A 155 21.25 17.58 7.77
C PRO A 155 22.72 17.12 7.59
N SER A 156 23.09 16.59 6.43
CA SER A 156 24.48 16.39 6.00
C SER A 156 24.93 17.58 5.12
N GLY A 157 25.48 18.63 5.74
CA GLY A 157 25.96 19.85 5.09
C GLY A 157 27.21 19.68 4.19
N ILE A 158 27.14 18.76 3.22
CA ILE A 158 28.23 18.49 2.28
C ILE A 158 27.61 18.50 0.87
N PHE A 159 28.12 19.40 0.02
CA PHE A 159 27.74 19.71 -1.37
C PHE A 159 26.66 20.80 -1.59
N PRO A 160 27.07 22.07 -1.74
CA PRO A 160 26.28 23.06 -2.43
C PRO A 160 26.33 22.76 -3.94
N PHE A 161 25.42 21.92 -4.44
CA PHE A 161 25.15 21.88 -5.87
C PHE A 161 24.37 23.15 -6.23
N THR A 162 25.04 24.18 -6.75
CA THR A 162 24.39 25.15 -7.63
C THR A 162 24.02 24.40 -8.89
N ILE A 163 22.81 23.83 -8.93
CA ILE A 163 22.25 23.27 -10.15
C ILE A 163 22.08 24.45 -11.10
N ASP A 164 22.88 24.48 -12.16
CA ASP A 164 22.67 25.38 -13.30
C ASP A 164 21.39 24.88 -13.99
N LEU A 165 20.26 25.33 -13.46
CA LEU A 165 18.92 24.96 -13.90
C LEU A 165 18.74 25.55 -15.30
N GLY A 166 19.01 24.73 -16.32
CA GLY A 166 18.75 25.07 -17.72
C GLY A 166 17.31 25.58 -17.91
N LEU A 167 17.08 26.33 -19.00
CA LEU A 167 15.81 27.01 -19.29
C LEU A 167 14.56 26.12 -19.11
N SER A 168 14.66 24.81 -19.39
CA SER A 168 13.58 23.82 -19.18
C SER A 168 13.18 23.72 -17.70
N SER A 169 14.13 23.48 -16.80
CA SER A 169 13.87 23.38 -15.36
C SER A 169 13.37 24.69 -14.75
N TRP A 170 13.76 25.84 -15.31
CA TRP A 170 13.18 27.13 -14.94
C TRP A 170 11.72 27.27 -15.39
N LEU A 171 11.39 26.83 -16.60
CA LEU A 171 10.01 26.81 -17.11
C LEU A 171 9.13 25.85 -16.30
N ASP A 172 9.62 24.65 -15.99
CA ASP A 172 8.92 23.66 -15.15
C ASP A 172 8.63 24.24 -13.76
N ALA A 173 9.61 24.92 -13.15
CA ALA A 173 9.45 25.59 -11.88
C ALA A 173 8.43 26.74 -11.94
N TRP A 174 8.40 27.49 -13.05
CA TRP A 174 7.42 28.55 -13.28
C TRP A 174 6.01 28.02 -13.48
N GLU A 175 5.85 27.00 -14.31
CA GLU A 175 4.57 26.34 -14.54
C GLU A 175 4.02 25.79 -13.21
N TRP A 176 4.89 25.11 -12.44
CA TRP A 176 4.55 24.61 -11.11
C TRP A 176 4.14 25.74 -10.15
N ARG A 177 4.87 26.86 -10.11
CA ARG A 177 4.52 28.04 -9.30
C ARG A 177 3.19 28.64 -9.72
N PHE A 178 2.96 28.76 -11.02
CA PHE A 178 1.73 29.33 -11.56
C PHE A 178 0.52 28.45 -11.22
N ARG A 179 0.62 27.12 -11.40
CA ARG A 179 -0.41 26.16 -10.99
C ARG A 179 -0.73 26.25 -9.50
N ASN A 180 0.29 26.27 -8.64
CA ASN A 180 0.09 26.42 -7.18
C ASN A 180 -0.51 27.78 -6.81
N TRP A 181 -0.10 28.87 -7.48
CA TRP A 181 -0.66 30.20 -7.26
C TRP A 181 -2.13 30.26 -7.69
N GLN A 182 -2.49 29.65 -8.82
CA GLN A 182 -3.88 29.54 -9.26
C GLN A 182 -4.72 28.75 -8.24
N GLN A 183 -4.24 27.59 -7.78
CA GLN A 183 -4.92 26.80 -6.75
C GLN A 183 -5.07 27.58 -5.44
N TRP A 184 -4.03 28.26 -4.97
CA TRP A 184 -4.12 29.10 -3.79
C TRP A 184 -5.13 30.25 -3.97
N ARG A 185 -5.14 30.88 -5.15
CA ARG A 185 -6.07 31.96 -5.47
C ARG A 185 -7.52 31.46 -5.44
N SER A 186 -7.80 30.26 -5.95
CA SER A 186 -9.13 29.66 -5.84
C SER A 186 -9.52 29.31 -4.41
N LEU A 187 -8.56 28.99 -3.54
CA LEU A 187 -8.84 28.71 -2.13
C LEU A 187 -9.05 29.95 -1.27
N LYS A 188 -8.55 31.13 -1.68
CA LYS A 188 -8.76 32.38 -0.94
C LYS A 188 -10.22 32.78 -0.77
N THR A 189 -11.08 32.34 -1.67
CA THR A 189 -12.52 32.61 -1.63
C THR A 189 -13.30 31.52 -0.90
N VAL A 190 -12.65 30.42 -0.50
CA VAL A 190 -13.27 29.30 0.20
C VAL A 190 -13.39 29.63 1.69
N PRO A 191 -14.55 29.40 2.32
CA PRO A 191 -14.73 29.58 3.76
C PRO A 191 -13.70 28.80 4.61
N GLU A 192 -13.30 29.37 5.76
CA GLU A 192 -12.24 28.79 6.59
C GLU A 192 -12.57 27.40 7.13
N ASP A 193 -13.84 27.15 7.44
CA ASP A 193 -14.36 25.85 7.86
C ASP A 193 -14.21 24.79 6.75
N ARG A 194 -14.49 25.15 5.49
CA ARG A 194 -14.28 24.27 4.32
C ARG A 194 -12.80 23.94 4.08
N LEU A 195 -11.90 24.88 4.37
CA LEU A 195 -10.44 24.69 4.22
C LEU A 195 -9.82 23.73 5.24
N ARG A 196 -10.56 23.39 6.30
CA ARG A 196 -10.15 22.45 7.35
C ARG A 196 -10.66 21.03 7.13
N LEU A 197 -11.50 20.81 6.12
CA LEU A 197 -11.96 19.48 5.76
C LEU A 197 -10.79 18.64 5.26
N ASP A 198 -10.70 17.42 5.78
CA ASP A 198 -9.79 16.43 5.25
C ASP A 198 -10.41 15.70 4.05
N ASN A 199 -9.61 14.90 3.35
CA ASN A 199 -10.10 14.13 2.21
C ASN A 199 -11.19 13.13 2.57
N LEU A 200 -11.25 12.65 3.81
CA LEU A 200 -12.36 11.81 4.25
C LEU A 200 -13.66 12.60 4.29
N ASP A 201 -13.65 13.81 4.84
CA ASP A 201 -14.81 14.71 4.87
C ASP A 201 -15.30 15.00 3.45
N LEU A 202 -14.39 15.41 2.58
CA LEU A 202 -14.72 15.69 1.18
C LEU A 202 -15.28 14.46 0.47
N LEU A 203 -14.73 13.26 0.74
CA LEU A 203 -15.21 12.01 0.15
C LEU A 203 -16.63 11.67 0.64
N LEU A 204 -16.91 11.85 1.93
CA LEU A 204 -18.23 11.58 2.52
C LEU A 204 -19.32 12.54 2.04
N GLU A 205 -18.95 13.76 1.63
CA GLU A 205 -19.90 14.73 1.04
C GLU A 205 -20.36 14.32 -0.36
N VAL A 206 -19.44 13.82 -1.18
CA VAL A 206 -19.71 13.50 -2.58
C VAL A 206 -20.24 12.09 -2.78
N LEU A 207 -19.89 11.14 -1.90
CA LEU A 207 -20.24 9.73 -2.04
C LEU A 207 -21.61 9.41 -1.44
N ASP A 208 -22.41 8.61 -2.15
CA ASP A 208 -23.56 7.91 -1.56
C ASP A 208 -23.11 6.61 -0.88
N THR A 209 -23.06 6.62 0.44
CA THR A 209 -22.59 5.49 1.26
C THR A 209 -23.69 4.52 1.67
N GLN A 210 -24.96 4.80 1.35
CA GLN A 210 -26.09 4.02 1.86
C GLN A 210 -26.13 2.59 1.32
N ASN A 211 -25.64 2.38 0.10
CA ASN A 211 -25.71 1.10 -0.60
C ASN A 211 -24.39 0.31 -0.60
N ILE A 212 -23.34 0.83 0.04
CA ILE A 212 -22.04 0.15 0.11
C ILE A 212 -22.17 -1.05 1.07
N HIS A 213 -22.15 -2.25 0.51
CA HIS A 213 -22.18 -3.50 1.27
C HIS A 213 -20.80 -4.15 1.39
N THR A 214 -19.82 -3.76 0.57
CA THR A 214 -18.44 -4.24 0.64
C THR A 214 -17.49 -3.06 0.70
N LEU A 215 -16.69 -3.00 1.77
CA LEU A 215 -15.64 -2.00 1.95
C LEU A 215 -14.28 -2.70 2.13
N ALA A 216 -13.27 -2.26 1.39
CA ALA A 216 -11.87 -2.59 1.68
C ALA A 216 -11.04 -1.32 1.85
N ILE A 217 -10.29 -1.25 2.94
CA ILE A 217 -9.29 -0.22 3.20
C ILE A 217 -7.96 -0.94 3.35
N LYS A 218 -7.04 -0.74 2.41
CA LYS A 218 -5.76 -1.46 2.37
C LYS A 218 -4.60 -0.47 2.41
N ASP A 219 -3.70 -0.64 3.37
CA ASP A 219 -2.49 0.16 3.57
C ASP A 219 -2.72 1.66 3.39
N PRO A 220 -3.67 2.27 4.15
CA PRO A 220 -3.98 3.68 3.96
C PRO A 220 -2.72 4.53 4.14
N PHE A 221 -2.52 5.46 3.23
CA PHE A 221 -1.37 6.33 3.29
C PHE A 221 -1.65 7.48 4.27
N THR A 222 -0.76 7.71 5.22
CA THR A 222 -0.80 8.91 6.06
C THR A 222 0.42 9.75 5.76
N SER A 223 0.19 10.98 5.29
CA SER A 223 1.25 11.97 5.11
C SER A 223 1.04 13.11 6.11
N ASN A 224 2.13 13.75 6.53
CA ASN A 224 2.11 14.97 7.35
C ASN A 224 1.54 14.84 8.76
N GLY A 225 1.53 13.64 9.33
CA GLY A 225 1.13 13.42 10.73
C GLY A 225 -0.36 13.57 11.00
N GLN A 226 -1.19 13.79 9.97
CA GLN A 226 -2.64 13.87 10.14
C GLN A 226 -3.26 12.48 10.08
N CYS A 227 -4.01 12.16 11.12
CA CYS A 227 -4.71 10.89 11.26
C CYS A 227 -6.22 11.13 11.14
N PRO A 228 -6.85 10.73 10.03
CA PRO A 228 -8.26 10.96 9.81
C PRO A 228 -9.12 10.12 10.76
N ASP A 229 -10.22 10.68 11.26
CA ASP A 229 -11.18 9.92 12.06
C ASP A 229 -12.05 9.02 11.16
N LEU A 230 -11.55 7.82 10.88
CA LEU A 230 -12.23 6.81 10.07
C LEU A 230 -13.56 6.33 10.69
N ARG A 231 -13.85 6.60 11.98
CA ARG A 231 -15.15 6.27 12.59
C ARG A 231 -16.30 7.00 11.91
N ARG A 232 -16.03 8.15 11.27
CA ARG A 232 -17.01 8.86 10.44
C ARG A 232 -17.43 8.01 9.24
N LEU A 233 -16.46 7.40 8.54
CA LEU A 233 -16.72 6.48 7.44
C LEU A 233 -17.49 5.24 7.90
N ALA A 234 -17.06 4.62 9.01
CA ALA A 234 -17.73 3.44 9.56
C ALA A 234 -19.22 3.71 9.85
N ARG A 235 -19.55 4.87 10.44
CA ARG A 235 -20.92 5.28 10.74
C ARG A 235 -21.75 5.62 9.51
N ALA A 236 -21.10 6.09 8.44
CA ALA A 236 -21.75 6.48 7.20
C ALA A 236 -22.20 5.29 6.34
N ILE A 237 -21.75 4.06 6.61
CA ILE A 237 -22.03 2.88 5.78
C ILE A 237 -22.92 1.87 6.55
N PRO A 238 -24.25 2.09 6.61
CA PRO A 238 -25.15 1.24 7.39
C PRO A 238 -25.45 -0.12 6.76
N ALA A 239 -25.16 -0.31 5.47
CA ALA A 239 -25.44 -1.54 4.72
C ALA A 239 -24.25 -2.52 4.66
N LEU A 240 -23.17 -2.25 5.41
CA LEU A 240 -21.92 -3.01 5.30
C LEU A 240 -22.08 -4.48 5.70
N THR A 241 -21.78 -5.41 4.80
CA THR A 241 -21.79 -6.85 5.10
C THR A 241 -20.39 -7.46 5.09
N THR A 242 -19.49 -6.89 4.27
CA THR A 242 -18.13 -7.36 4.08
C THR A 242 -17.13 -6.24 4.32
N LEU A 243 -16.22 -6.46 5.25
CA LEU A 243 -15.15 -5.51 5.60
C LEU A 243 -13.78 -6.16 5.43
N THR A 244 -12.90 -5.48 4.70
CA THR A 244 -11.48 -5.82 4.62
C THR A 244 -10.63 -4.65 5.11
N ILE A 245 -9.75 -4.92 6.06
CA ILE A 245 -8.74 -3.99 6.55
C ILE A 245 -7.39 -4.67 6.38
N HIS A 246 -6.53 -4.05 5.57
CA HIS A 246 -5.15 -4.47 5.41
C HIS A 246 -4.22 -3.34 5.87
N GLY A 247 -3.17 -3.71 6.60
CA GLY A 247 -2.16 -2.78 7.06
C GLY A 247 -2.56 -2.03 8.32
N ARG A 248 -1.68 -1.09 8.69
CA ARG A 248 -1.84 -0.28 9.89
C ARG A 248 -2.68 0.95 9.55
N LEU A 249 -3.93 0.98 10.02
CA LEU A 249 -4.67 2.24 10.08
C LEU A 249 -3.88 3.21 10.99
N GLY A 250 -3.58 4.41 10.49
CA GLY A 250 -2.92 5.47 11.28
C GLY A 250 -1.41 5.37 11.48
N SER A 251 -0.69 4.46 10.82
CA SER A 251 0.77 4.41 10.95
C SER A 251 1.45 5.43 10.05
N CYS A 252 1.89 6.56 10.63
CA CYS A 252 2.81 7.47 9.95
C CYS A 252 4.17 6.78 9.76
N TYR A 253 4.52 6.44 8.52
CA TYR A 253 5.81 5.84 8.22
C TYR A 253 6.95 6.83 8.48
N GLY A 254 7.84 6.51 9.43
CA GLY A 254 9.20 7.04 9.51
C GLY A 254 9.38 8.49 9.97
N LEU A 255 8.31 9.27 10.10
CA LEU A 255 8.37 10.60 10.71
C LEU A 255 7.81 10.53 12.13
N PRO A 256 8.49 11.09 13.15
CA PRO A 256 7.91 11.20 14.47
C PRO A 256 6.59 11.94 14.31
N CYS A 257 5.47 11.27 14.62
CA CYS A 257 4.16 11.89 14.68
C CYS A 257 4.31 13.12 15.58
N LYS A 258 4.27 14.33 15.01
CA LYS A 258 4.26 15.57 15.82
C LYS A 258 2.97 15.68 16.64
N CYS A 259 1.99 14.86 16.32
CA CYS A 259 0.80 14.63 17.11
C CYS A 259 1.16 13.68 18.26
N GLY A 260 1.49 14.23 19.43
CA GLY A 260 1.52 13.46 20.68
C GLY A 260 0.17 12.80 21.02
N GLU A 261 -0.88 13.11 20.25
CA GLU A 261 -2.24 12.54 20.35
C GLU A 261 -2.50 11.37 19.39
N CYS A 262 -1.59 11.02 18.47
CA CYS A 262 -1.77 9.80 17.65
C CYS A 262 -1.46 8.52 18.41
N GLU A 263 -0.90 8.64 19.62
CA GLU A 263 -0.83 7.56 20.61
C GLU A 263 -2.22 7.20 21.15
N ASP A 264 -3.19 8.12 21.06
CA ASP A 264 -4.56 7.86 21.46
C ASP A 264 -5.28 7.02 20.40
N SER A 265 -5.50 5.75 20.74
CA SER A 265 -6.44 4.71 20.26
C SER A 265 -7.31 4.93 19.01
N ASN A 266 -7.73 6.14 18.64
CA ASN A 266 -8.72 6.46 17.59
C ASN A 266 -8.32 6.08 16.16
N THR A 267 -7.05 5.80 15.92
CA THR A 267 -6.53 5.48 14.57
C THR A 267 -6.36 3.99 14.33
N THR A 268 -6.58 3.18 15.36
CA THR A 268 -6.52 1.72 15.29
C THR A 268 -7.72 1.14 14.52
N ALA A 269 -7.60 -0.09 14.05
CA ALA A 269 -8.72 -0.77 13.37
C ALA A 269 -9.92 -0.99 14.32
N ILE A 270 -9.70 -1.05 15.63
CA ILE A 270 -10.73 -1.40 16.60
C ILE A 270 -11.81 -0.31 16.70
N PRO A 271 -11.52 0.99 16.97
CA PRO A 271 -12.56 2.03 16.98
C PRO A 271 -13.28 2.13 15.64
N PHE A 272 -12.60 1.89 14.53
CA PHE A 272 -13.24 1.86 13.22
C PHE A 272 -14.29 0.74 13.14
N ILE A 273 -13.90 -0.52 13.36
CA ILE A 273 -14.80 -1.67 13.28
C ILE A 273 -15.92 -1.55 14.32
N THR A 274 -15.60 -1.13 15.54
CA THR A 274 -16.56 -0.94 16.63
C THR A 274 -17.42 0.31 16.48
N SER A 275 -17.19 1.17 15.49
CA SER A 275 -18.07 2.31 15.16
C SER A 275 -19.09 2.00 14.06
N ILE A 276 -18.98 0.87 13.37
CA ILE A 276 -19.97 0.42 12.38
C ILE A 276 -21.35 0.34 13.07
N PRO A 277 -22.47 0.83 12.52
CA PRO A 277 -23.75 0.83 13.23
C PRO A 277 -24.16 -0.58 13.69
N SER A 278 -24.75 -0.74 14.88
CA SER A 278 -25.15 -2.07 15.40
C SER A 278 -26.35 -2.67 14.66
N SER A 279 -27.06 -1.87 13.87
CA SER A 279 -28.07 -2.33 12.91
C SER A 279 -27.45 -3.11 11.75
N THR A 280 -26.15 -2.94 11.52
CA THR A 280 -25.41 -3.56 10.43
C THR A 280 -25.06 -5.00 10.78
N SER A 281 -25.36 -5.93 9.88
CA SER A 281 -25.02 -7.34 10.05
C SER A 281 -23.73 -7.67 9.32
N LEU A 282 -22.59 -7.42 9.97
CA LEU A 282 -21.29 -7.77 9.40
C LEU A 282 -21.16 -9.31 9.36
N THR A 283 -21.05 -9.87 8.16
CA THR A 283 -20.94 -11.32 7.96
C THR A 283 -19.50 -11.74 7.66
N ASN A 284 -18.73 -10.87 7.00
CA ASN A 284 -17.37 -11.17 6.58
C ASN A 284 -16.41 -10.10 7.11
N LEU A 285 -15.42 -10.53 7.89
CA LEU A 285 -14.35 -9.66 8.39
C LEU A 285 -12.99 -10.21 7.97
N THR A 286 -12.24 -9.42 7.22
CA THR A 286 -10.82 -9.63 6.95
C THR A 286 -10.03 -8.53 7.64
N TRP A 287 -9.14 -8.92 8.53
CA TRP A 287 -8.25 -8.02 9.25
C TRP A 287 -6.83 -8.56 9.22
N VAL A 288 -5.98 -7.89 8.46
CA VAL A 288 -4.61 -8.33 8.17
C VAL A 288 -3.65 -7.20 8.49
N ASN A 289 -2.56 -7.46 9.22
CA ASN A 289 -1.50 -6.49 9.58
C ASN A 289 -1.95 -5.24 10.38
N GLY A 290 -2.97 -5.37 11.20
CA GLY A 290 -3.27 -4.31 12.17
C GLY A 290 -2.13 -4.12 13.16
N ARG A 291 -1.84 -2.87 13.54
CA ARG A 291 -0.92 -2.54 14.65
C ARG A 291 -1.37 -3.22 15.95
N ASP A 292 -2.69 -3.36 16.11
CA ASP A 292 -3.39 -3.93 17.27
C ASP A 292 -3.90 -5.34 16.97
N THR A 293 -3.12 -6.12 16.23
CA THR A 293 -3.36 -7.55 16.02
C THR A 293 -3.03 -8.35 17.29
N ASP A 294 -3.39 -7.86 18.48
CA ASP A 294 -3.44 -8.72 19.66
C ASP A 294 -4.81 -9.40 19.75
N THR A 295 -4.87 -10.53 20.44
CA THR A 295 -6.10 -11.34 20.52
C THR A 295 -7.20 -10.64 21.32
N ALA A 296 -6.86 -9.84 22.34
CA ALA A 296 -7.83 -9.12 23.17
C ALA A 296 -8.58 -8.05 22.36
N SER A 297 -7.87 -7.36 21.48
CA SER A 297 -8.39 -6.39 20.53
C SER A 297 -9.43 -6.99 19.59
N LEU A 298 -9.16 -8.20 19.06
CA LEU A 298 -10.15 -8.92 18.26
C LEU A 298 -11.35 -9.39 19.10
N LEU A 299 -11.13 -9.86 20.32
CA LEU A 299 -12.23 -10.28 21.20
C LEU A 299 -13.23 -9.13 21.43
N ALA A 300 -12.75 -7.89 21.58
CA ALA A 300 -13.60 -6.69 21.68
C ALA A 300 -14.49 -6.49 20.43
N VAL A 301 -13.93 -6.73 19.23
CA VAL A 301 -14.69 -6.69 17.97
C VAL A 301 -15.75 -7.79 17.92
N LEU A 302 -15.40 -9.00 18.37
CA LEU A 302 -16.30 -10.15 18.39
C LEU A 302 -17.45 -10.01 19.37
N GLU A 303 -17.31 -9.22 20.44
CA GLU A 303 -18.44 -8.95 21.34
C GLU A 303 -19.62 -8.30 20.61
N ARG A 304 -19.32 -7.49 19.59
CA ARG A 304 -20.30 -6.71 18.87
C ARG A 304 -20.78 -7.38 17.59
N HIS A 305 -19.83 -7.87 16.78
CA HIS A 305 -20.12 -8.41 15.44
C HIS A 305 -20.08 -9.94 15.38
N GLY A 306 -19.53 -10.60 16.39
CA GLY A 306 -19.40 -12.06 16.46
C GLY A 306 -20.68 -12.84 16.12
N PRO A 307 -21.87 -12.49 16.67
CA PRO A 307 -23.10 -13.24 16.43
C PRO A 307 -23.53 -13.36 14.96
N THR A 308 -23.13 -12.41 14.10
CA THR A 308 -23.48 -12.40 12.67
C THR A 308 -22.36 -12.90 11.75
N LEU A 309 -21.11 -12.99 12.24
CA LEU A 309 -19.97 -13.38 11.44
C LEU A 309 -20.08 -14.83 10.95
N GLU A 310 -19.90 -15.00 9.64
CA GLU A 310 -19.81 -16.30 8.96
C GLU A 310 -18.39 -16.54 8.40
N TYR A 311 -17.65 -15.47 8.11
CA TYR A 311 -16.25 -15.51 7.67
C TYR A 311 -15.38 -14.59 8.54
N LEU A 312 -14.26 -15.12 9.02
CA LEU A 312 -13.23 -14.36 9.73
C LEU A 312 -11.86 -14.70 9.17
N GLN A 313 -11.13 -13.68 8.75
CA GLN A 313 -9.70 -13.73 8.51
C GLN A 313 -9.00 -12.77 9.45
N TRP A 314 -8.13 -13.29 10.31
CA TRP A 314 -7.32 -12.51 11.22
C TRP A 314 -5.91 -13.05 11.22
N ARG A 315 -4.98 -12.30 10.64
CA ARG A 315 -3.58 -12.71 10.52
C ARG A 315 -2.65 -11.51 10.44
N THR A 316 -1.37 -11.78 10.65
CA THR A 316 -0.28 -10.84 10.45
C THR A 316 0.69 -11.44 9.45
N ASP A 317 1.32 -10.61 8.65
CA ASP A 317 2.34 -11.05 7.72
C ASP A 317 3.55 -11.56 8.49
N GLU A 318 4.22 -12.51 7.84
CA GLU A 318 5.48 -13.05 8.34
C GLU A 318 6.59 -12.00 8.30
N PHE A 319 6.56 -11.14 7.29
CA PHE A 319 7.54 -10.09 7.10
C PHE A 319 7.54 -9.09 8.28
N GLY A 320 8.72 -8.82 8.83
CA GLY A 320 8.91 -7.86 9.92
C GLY A 320 8.45 -8.34 11.31
N ASN A 321 7.93 -9.56 11.46
CA ASN A 321 7.44 -10.09 12.75
C ASN A 321 8.18 -11.36 13.20
N SER A 322 9.02 -11.24 14.25
CA SER A 322 9.73 -12.37 14.86
C SER A 322 8.80 -13.33 15.60
N HIS A 323 7.60 -12.87 15.96
CA HIS A 323 6.55 -13.70 16.52
C HIS A 323 5.20 -13.13 16.05
N ARG A 324 4.43 -13.95 15.32
CA ARG A 324 3.07 -13.57 14.94
C ARG A 324 2.15 -13.74 16.14
N PRO A 325 1.25 -12.78 16.40
CA PRO A 325 0.24 -12.95 17.43
C PRO A 325 -0.69 -14.11 17.04
N VAL A 326 -0.93 -15.02 17.97
CA VAL A 326 -1.77 -16.20 17.75
C VAL A 326 -2.75 -16.35 18.89
N PHE A 327 -3.90 -16.95 18.62
CA PHE A 327 -4.89 -17.23 19.65
C PHE A 327 -4.37 -18.20 20.68
N THR A 328 -4.59 -17.89 21.96
CA THR A 328 -4.45 -18.90 23.01
C THR A 328 -5.61 -19.90 22.93
N LEU A 329 -5.46 -21.05 23.60
CA LEU A 329 -6.55 -22.04 23.70
C LEU A 329 -7.84 -21.45 24.29
N ALA A 330 -7.71 -20.55 25.26
CA ALA A 330 -8.85 -19.86 25.89
C ALA A 330 -9.51 -18.86 24.92
N ASP A 331 -8.71 -18.19 24.08
CA ASP A 331 -9.22 -17.26 23.08
C ASP A 331 -9.97 -18.01 21.97
N LEU A 332 -9.48 -19.17 21.53
CA LEU A 332 -10.18 -20.03 20.54
C LEU A 332 -11.53 -20.52 21.05
N ALA A 333 -11.60 -20.94 22.31
CA ALA A 333 -12.87 -21.30 22.95
C ALA A 333 -13.83 -20.10 23.02
N THR A 334 -13.29 -18.91 23.30
CA THR A 334 -14.06 -17.67 23.34
C THR A 334 -14.55 -17.25 21.94
N LEU A 335 -13.71 -17.37 20.92
CA LEU A 335 -14.07 -17.15 19.52
C LEU A 335 -15.23 -18.07 19.10
N GLY A 336 -15.16 -19.36 19.40
CA GLY A 336 -16.24 -20.30 19.12
C GLY A 336 -17.58 -19.94 19.78
N ARG A 337 -17.54 -19.44 21.03
CA ARG A 337 -18.74 -18.97 21.74
C ARG A 337 -19.29 -17.65 21.19
N ARG A 338 -18.43 -16.70 20.83
CA ARG A 338 -18.81 -15.35 20.39
C ARG A 338 -19.22 -15.31 18.92
N ALA A 339 -18.69 -16.21 18.09
CA ALA A 339 -19.00 -16.34 16.67
C ALA A 339 -19.60 -17.72 16.32
N PRO A 340 -20.80 -18.05 16.85
CA PRO A 340 -21.38 -19.39 16.69
C PRO A 340 -21.80 -19.72 15.25
N ARG A 341 -21.87 -18.71 14.37
CA ARG A 341 -22.25 -18.86 12.95
C ARG A 341 -21.05 -19.02 12.01
N LEU A 342 -19.83 -18.99 12.54
CA LEU A 342 -18.61 -19.01 11.75
C LEU A 342 -18.50 -20.31 10.93
N LYS A 343 -18.39 -20.16 9.62
CA LYS A 343 -18.23 -21.24 8.63
C LYS A 343 -16.83 -21.28 8.04
N SER A 344 -16.17 -20.13 7.95
CA SER A 344 -14.82 -19.99 7.40
C SER A 344 -13.92 -19.22 8.34
N LEU A 345 -12.75 -19.78 8.64
CA LEU A 345 -11.74 -19.18 9.50
C LEU A 345 -10.37 -19.19 8.82
N ILE A 346 -9.69 -18.06 8.81
CA ILE A 346 -8.30 -17.91 8.38
C ILE A 346 -7.49 -17.27 9.50
N ILE A 347 -6.51 -17.99 10.04
CA ILE A 347 -5.72 -17.55 11.20
C ILE A 347 -4.25 -17.95 11.09
N ASP A 348 -3.40 -17.26 11.84
CA ASP A 348 -2.04 -17.71 12.13
C ASP A 348 -2.02 -18.72 13.29
N LEU A 349 -1.17 -19.75 13.17
CA LEU A 349 -0.75 -20.62 14.26
C LEU A 349 0.78 -20.71 14.29
N ASN A 350 1.35 -20.65 15.49
CA ASN A 350 2.78 -20.82 15.70
C ASN A 350 3.08 -22.26 16.11
N ARG A 351 4.26 -22.76 15.72
CA ARG A 351 4.79 -24.03 16.25
C ARG A 351 5.11 -23.88 17.73
N ASN A 352 5.01 -24.98 18.48
CA ASN A 352 5.47 -25.03 19.86
C ASN A 352 6.91 -25.56 19.89
N GLY A 353 7.88 -24.69 19.65
CA GLY A 353 9.27 -25.09 19.42
C GLY A 353 9.38 -25.93 18.13
N THR A 354 9.80 -27.19 18.28
CA THR A 354 9.94 -28.16 17.18
C THR A 354 8.71 -29.04 16.98
N ALA A 355 7.58 -28.75 17.62
CA ALA A 355 6.36 -29.53 17.51
C ALA A 355 5.22 -28.75 16.84
N TRP A 356 4.34 -29.49 16.15
CA TRP A 356 3.10 -28.94 15.59
C TRP A 356 2.12 -28.52 16.69
N PRO A 357 1.29 -27.48 16.48
CA PRO A 357 0.39 -26.94 17.50
C PRO A 357 -0.91 -27.76 17.65
N LEU A 358 -0.80 -29.08 17.89
CA LEU A 358 -1.95 -30.01 17.90
C LEU A 358 -3.07 -29.59 18.88
N ALA A 359 -2.71 -29.08 20.06
CA ALA A 359 -3.71 -28.60 21.03
C ALA A 359 -4.56 -27.42 20.50
N HIS A 360 -3.99 -26.55 19.66
CA HIS A 360 -4.75 -25.45 19.03
C HIS A 360 -5.66 -25.99 17.94
N LEU A 361 -5.21 -27.00 17.20
CA LEU A 361 -6.03 -27.70 16.20
C LEU A 361 -7.25 -28.36 16.86
N ASP A 362 -7.05 -29.04 17.99
CA ASP A 362 -8.15 -29.62 18.78
C ASP A 362 -9.12 -28.55 19.27
N ALA A 363 -8.60 -27.45 19.80
CA ALA A 363 -9.42 -26.35 20.28
C ALA A 363 -10.29 -25.74 19.17
N ILE A 364 -9.75 -25.55 17.96
CA ILE A 364 -10.52 -25.08 16.79
C ILE A 364 -11.60 -26.10 16.42
N ALA A 365 -11.21 -27.38 16.32
CA ALA A 365 -12.08 -28.47 15.89
C ALA A 365 -13.28 -28.67 16.84
N VAL A 366 -13.07 -28.50 18.14
CA VAL A 366 -14.10 -28.65 19.17
C VAL A 366 -14.93 -27.38 19.36
N SER A 367 -14.31 -26.19 19.35
CA SER A 367 -15.00 -24.95 19.74
C SER A 367 -15.91 -24.37 18.64
N MET A 368 -15.73 -24.78 17.38
CA MET A 368 -16.41 -24.17 16.23
C MET A 368 -17.21 -25.23 15.45
N PRO A 369 -18.42 -25.59 15.92
CA PRO A 369 -19.17 -26.71 15.37
C PRO A 369 -19.61 -26.51 13.93
N ARG A 370 -19.78 -25.25 13.47
CA ARG A 370 -20.24 -24.92 12.11
C ARG A 370 -19.11 -24.65 11.12
N LEU A 371 -17.85 -24.68 11.58
CA LEU A 371 -16.69 -24.43 10.73
C LEU A 371 -16.54 -25.54 9.70
N THR A 372 -16.58 -25.19 8.42
CA THR A 372 -16.39 -26.12 7.29
C THR A 372 -15.13 -25.79 6.49
N ASN A 373 -14.68 -24.53 6.50
CA ASN A 373 -13.48 -24.08 5.79
C ASN A 373 -12.46 -23.50 6.78
N LEU A 374 -11.24 -24.02 6.76
CA LEU A 374 -10.17 -23.56 7.64
C LEU A 374 -8.90 -23.29 6.83
N THR A 375 -8.30 -22.12 6.99
CA THR A 375 -6.96 -21.83 6.46
C THR A 375 -6.04 -21.47 7.61
N ILE A 376 -4.94 -22.20 7.71
CA ILE A 376 -3.94 -22.00 8.75
C ILE A 376 -2.66 -21.49 8.11
N TYR A 377 -2.23 -20.32 8.55
CA TYR A 377 -0.94 -19.75 8.25
C TYR A 377 0.05 -20.16 9.33
N ILE A 378 1.19 -20.71 8.92
CA ILE A 378 2.27 -21.14 9.80
C ILE A 378 3.57 -20.44 9.36
N PRO A 379 4.41 -19.94 10.28
CA PRO A 379 5.72 -19.38 9.93
C PRO A 379 6.57 -20.29 9.03
N LEU A 380 7.10 -19.76 7.94
CA LEU A 380 8.16 -20.40 7.18
C LEU A 380 9.53 -20.12 7.80
N SER A 381 9.72 -18.94 8.38
CA SER A 381 10.92 -18.48 9.06
C SER A 381 11.04 -19.02 10.48
N SER A 382 12.24 -19.42 10.86
CA SER A 382 12.59 -19.62 12.27
C SER A 382 12.66 -18.28 13.02
N PRO A 383 12.64 -18.28 14.35
CA PRO A 383 12.91 -17.08 15.14
C PRO A 383 14.26 -16.40 14.76
N GLU A 384 15.28 -17.21 14.49
CA GLU A 384 16.59 -16.76 14.04
C GLU A 384 16.53 -16.12 12.65
N GLY A 385 15.84 -16.77 11.69
CA GLY A 385 15.63 -16.24 10.34
C GLY A 385 14.83 -14.95 10.34
N ALA A 386 13.79 -14.84 11.16
CA ALA A 386 13.01 -13.61 11.30
C ALA A 386 13.84 -12.46 11.93
N THR A 387 14.73 -12.79 12.87
CA THR A 387 15.66 -11.82 13.46
C THR A 387 16.70 -11.36 12.44
N ALA A 388 17.22 -12.29 11.63
CA ALA A 388 18.12 -11.99 10.52
C ALA A 388 17.44 -11.09 9.47
N ALA A 389 16.17 -11.32 9.17
CA ALA A 389 15.36 -10.46 8.30
C ALA A 389 15.34 -9.00 8.79
N ARG A 390 15.00 -8.80 10.07
CA ARG A 390 14.73 -7.48 10.64
C ARG A 390 15.95 -6.59 10.78
N GLY A 391 17.11 -7.15 11.11
CA GLY A 391 18.32 -6.35 11.30
C GLY A 391 19.08 -6.04 10.01
N GLY A 392 18.46 -6.26 8.84
CA GLY A 392 19.15 -6.15 7.55
C GLY A 392 20.32 -7.14 7.46
N TRP A 393 20.23 -8.29 8.13
CA TRP A 393 21.29 -9.30 8.13
C TRP A 393 21.33 -10.10 6.84
N ILE A 394 20.27 -10.01 6.03
CA ILE A 394 20.14 -10.65 4.72
C ILE A 394 19.83 -9.54 3.71
N SER A 395 20.76 -8.60 3.56
CA SER A 395 20.83 -7.79 2.35
C SER A 395 21.18 -8.73 1.21
N SER A 396 20.32 -8.82 0.19
CA SER A 396 20.79 -9.27 -1.11
C SER A 396 21.91 -8.32 -1.53
N ASP A 397 23.02 -8.87 -2.03
CA ASP A 397 24.11 -8.13 -2.65
C ASP A 397 23.57 -7.03 -3.59
N ASP A 398 24.29 -5.90 -3.68
CA ASP A 398 24.13 -4.78 -4.62
C ASP A 398 23.40 -3.48 -4.20
N SER A 399 23.25 -3.16 -2.91
CA SER A 399 22.98 -1.75 -2.53
C SER A 399 24.30 -1.01 -2.27
N TYR A 400 24.77 -0.30 -3.30
CA TYR A 400 25.85 0.68 -3.26
C TYR A 400 25.86 1.49 -1.94
N ASP A 401 27.03 1.57 -1.29
CA ASP A 401 27.37 2.38 -0.11
C ASP A 401 26.89 1.94 1.30
N LEU A 402 27.38 0.80 1.80
CA LEU A 402 27.57 0.57 3.25
C LEU A 402 28.69 -0.45 3.54
N ASP A 403 29.85 -0.21 2.93
CA ASP A 403 31.00 -1.12 2.84
C ASP A 403 31.86 -1.23 4.12
N TYR A 404 31.30 -0.96 5.32
CA TYR A 404 32.10 -0.94 6.55
C TYR A 404 31.74 -2.00 7.61
N ASN A 405 30.69 -2.81 7.42
CA ASN A 405 30.28 -3.81 8.43
C ASN A 405 29.72 -5.13 7.88
N ILE A 406 29.92 -5.44 6.60
CA ILE A 406 29.35 -6.64 5.96
C ILE A 406 30.26 -7.87 6.18
N HIS A 407 31.58 -7.69 6.27
CA HIS A 407 32.55 -8.80 6.39
C HIS A 407 32.69 -9.46 7.78
N GLN A 408 31.89 -9.09 8.78
CA GLN A 408 31.92 -9.72 10.12
C GLN A 408 30.62 -10.43 10.51
N ARG A 409 29.65 -10.54 9.61
CA ARG A 409 28.34 -11.11 9.95
C ARG A 409 28.36 -12.62 9.69
N PRO A 410 28.00 -13.47 10.67
CA PRO A 410 27.97 -14.91 10.45
C PRO A 410 26.92 -15.21 9.39
N ILE A 411 27.35 -15.82 8.28
CA ILE A 411 26.46 -16.46 7.31
C ILE A 411 25.67 -17.49 8.11
N LEU A 412 24.40 -17.20 8.38
CA LEU A 412 23.53 -18.18 9.01
C LEU A 412 23.38 -19.34 8.03
N ASP A 413 23.57 -20.55 8.55
CA ASP A 413 23.24 -21.78 7.84
C ASP A 413 21.79 -21.69 7.33
N ASN A 414 21.59 -21.88 6.02
CA ASN A 414 20.29 -21.74 5.37
C ASN A 414 19.22 -22.59 6.08
N ASP A 415 19.58 -23.74 6.62
CA ASP A 415 18.63 -24.62 7.32
C ASP A 415 18.13 -24.02 8.64
N LYS A 416 18.91 -23.13 9.26
CA LYS A 416 18.53 -22.42 10.49
C LYS A 416 17.65 -21.22 10.22
N LEU A 417 17.52 -20.74 8.98
CA LEU A 417 16.64 -19.62 8.62
C LEU A 417 15.17 -20.01 8.62
N PHE A 418 14.89 -21.29 8.48
CA PHE A 418 13.54 -21.78 8.34
C PHE A 418 13.05 -22.54 9.57
N ALA A 419 11.76 -22.43 9.82
CA ALA A 419 11.14 -23.11 10.93
C ALA A 419 11.11 -24.62 10.70
N SER A 420 11.44 -25.37 11.75
CA SER A 420 11.31 -26.82 11.79
C SER A 420 10.19 -27.22 12.77
N PRO A 421 9.36 -28.23 12.46
CA PRO A 421 9.31 -29.00 11.21
C PRO A 421 8.81 -28.21 10.00
N ARG A 422 9.25 -28.61 8.81
CA ARG A 422 8.81 -28.06 7.51
C ARG A 422 7.39 -28.50 7.19
N LEU A 423 6.66 -27.66 6.46
CA LEU A 423 5.34 -28.02 5.96
C LEU A 423 5.52 -28.88 4.71
N THR A 424 5.21 -30.17 4.82
CA THR A 424 5.29 -31.15 3.72
C THR A 424 3.93 -31.79 3.49
N THR A 425 3.73 -32.45 2.35
CA THR A 425 2.49 -33.17 2.04
C THR A 425 2.13 -34.19 3.12
N ASP A 426 3.12 -34.95 3.61
CA ASP A 426 2.91 -35.93 4.67
C ASP A 426 2.48 -35.26 5.97
N ALA A 427 3.19 -34.19 6.37
CA ALA A 427 2.87 -33.44 7.58
C ALA A 427 1.46 -32.84 7.53
N VAL A 428 1.05 -32.21 6.41
CA VAL A 428 -0.31 -31.65 6.31
C VAL A 428 -1.39 -32.74 6.28
N THR A 429 -1.08 -33.92 5.74
CA THR A 429 -1.98 -35.07 5.76
C THR A 429 -2.22 -35.55 7.19
N GLU A 430 -1.16 -35.67 8.00
CA GLU A 430 -1.26 -36.01 9.42
C GLU A 430 -2.04 -34.94 10.21
N LEU A 431 -1.73 -33.66 10.00
CA LEU A 431 -2.43 -32.54 10.66
C LEU A 431 -3.92 -32.50 10.29
N PHE A 432 -4.24 -32.76 9.02
CA PHE A 432 -5.62 -32.81 8.57
C PHE A 432 -6.38 -34.01 9.13
N ALA A 433 -5.74 -35.20 9.17
CA ALA A 433 -6.31 -36.38 9.79
C ALA A 433 -6.61 -36.15 11.28
N HIS A 434 -5.66 -35.53 12.00
CA HIS A 434 -5.82 -35.14 13.41
C HIS A 434 -7.00 -34.17 13.61
N LEU A 435 -7.05 -33.09 12.83
CA LEU A 435 -8.16 -32.11 12.86
C LEU A 435 -9.52 -32.76 12.63
N ARG A 436 -9.61 -33.69 11.67
CA ARG A 436 -10.85 -34.41 11.36
C ARG A 436 -11.26 -35.33 12.49
N ALA A 437 -10.32 -36.04 13.11
CA ALA A 437 -10.60 -36.93 14.24
C ALA A 437 -11.13 -36.15 15.46
N ALA A 438 -10.64 -34.93 15.69
CA ALA A 438 -11.08 -34.06 16.77
C ALA A 438 -12.35 -33.24 16.45
N LYS A 439 -12.77 -33.16 15.19
CA LYS A 439 -13.86 -32.27 14.76
C LYS A 439 -15.19 -32.62 15.41
N VAL A 440 -15.76 -31.64 16.10
CA VAL A 440 -17.13 -31.69 16.62
C VAL A 440 -18.05 -30.89 15.71
N GLY A 441 -19.23 -31.42 15.38
CA GLY A 441 -20.22 -30.75 14.54
C GLY A 441 -20.08 -31.06 13.04
N ALA A 442 -20.24 -30.06 12.19
CA ALA A 442 -20.14 -30.22 10.74
C ALA A 442 -18.71 -30.65 10.33
N PRO A 443 -18.57 -31.57 9.35
CA PRO A 443 -17.27 -31.97 8.85
C PRO A 443 -16.56 -30.81 8.14
N LEU A 444 -15.23 -30.79 8.23
CA LEU A 444 -14.40 -29.86 7.45
C LEU A 444 -14.42 -30.30 5.98
N GLU A 445 -14.88 -29.41 5.10
CA GLU A 445 -14.94 -29.64 3.65
C GLU A 445 -13.58 -29.38 3.01
N ALA A 446 -12.90 -28.31 3.43
CA ALA A 446 -11.57 -27.95 2.95
C ALA A 446 -10.71 -27.34 4.06
N VAL A 447 -9.46 -27.81 4.14
CA VAL A 447 -8.43 -27.22 5.02
C VAL A 447 -7.23 -26.83 4.17
N GLN A 448 -6.76 -25.60 4.35
CA GLN A 448 -5.57 -25.10 3.68
C GLN A 448 -4.48 -24.84 4.71
N PHE A 449 -3.26 -25.24 4.39
CA PHE A 449 -2.07 -24.89 5.16
C PHE A 449 -1.19 -24.03 4.28
N ARG A 450 -0.78 -22.89 4.83
CA ARG A 450 0.03 -21.89 4.13
C ARG A 450 1.25 -21.55 4.99
N ALA A 451 2.41 -21.43 4.36
CA ALA A 451 3.60 -20.91 5.01
C ALA A 451 4.28 -19.86 4.12
N GLY A 452 5.00 -18.93 4.72
CA GLY A 452 5.79 -17.92 4.01
C GLY A 452 5.14 -16.56 3.92
N ASP A 453 5.69 -15.74 3.02
CA ASP A 453 5.20 -14.39 2.78
C ASP A 453 4.09 -14.37 1.73
N TRP A 454 2.86 -14.13 2.19
CA TRP A 454 1.67 -14.02 1.35
C TRP A 454 1.23 -12.58 1.16
N THR A 455 2.14 -11.64 1.42
CA THR A 455 1.94 -10.27 0.98
C THR A 455 2.01 -10.17 -0.52
N ARG A 456 1.48 -9.06 -1.02
CA ARG A 456 1.71 -8.68 -2.40
C ARG A 456 3.20 -8.38 -2.57
N SER A 457 3.82 -8.99 -3.57
CA SER A 457 5.22 -8.73 -3.92
C SER A 457 5.47 -7.23 -4.00
N TYR A 458 6.63 -6.80 -3.51
CA TYR A 458 6.95 -5.37 -3.46
C TYR A 458 7.04 -4.85 -4.88
N HIS A 459 6.11 -3.98 -5.25
CA HIS A 459 6.14 -3.44 -6.59
C HIS A 459 7.11 -2.29 -6.75
N GLY A 460 7.45 -1.50 -5.72
CA GLY A 460 8.14 -0.19 -5.84
C GLY A 460 9.59 -0.19 -6.39
N PRO A 461 10.20 1.00 -6.57
CA PRO A 461 11.54 1.13 -7.16
C PRO A 461 12.68 0.89 -6.18
N LEU A 462 12.42 1.00 -4.87
CA LEU A 462 13.41 0.82 -3.81
C LEU A 462 13.10 -0.48 -3.08
N ARG A 463 13.70 -1.56 -3.57
CA ARG A 463 13.61 -2.89 -2.97
C ARG A 463 14.15 -2.81 -1.53
N ASP A 464 13.25 -2.77 -0.54
CA ASP A 464 13.66 -2.75 0.86
C ASP A 464 14.34 -4.10 1.18
N GLY A 465 15.52 -4.02 1.78
CA GLY A 465 16.58 -5.03 1.76
C GLY A 465 16.38 -6.26 2.66
N SER A 466 15.16 -6.79 2.79
CA SER A 466 14.94 -8.07 3.47
C SER A 466 14.04 -9.03 2.69
N GLN A 467 14.29 -9.15 1.38
CA GLN A 467 13.53 -9.96 0.42
C GLN A 467 13.72 -11.48 0.56
N TRP A 468 14.33 -11.97 1.64
CA TRP A 468 14.67 -13.39 1.70
C TRP A 468 13.45 -14.31 1.82
N LEU A 469 12.30 -13.79 2.30
CA LEU A 469 11.01 -14.50 2.30
C LEU A 469 10.13 -14.17 1.09
N GLU A 470 10.48 -13.14 0.31
CA GLU A 470 9.68 -12.74 -0.86
C GLU A 470 9.62 -13.89 -1.87
N ASP A 471 8.44 -14.11 -2.43
CA ASP A 471 8.11 -15.24 -3.33
C ASP A 471 8.33 -16.65 -2.72
N ARG A 472 8.73 -16.75 -1.45
CA ARG A 472 8.87 -18.04 -0.74
C ARG A 472 7.58 -18.35 -0.02
N THR A 473 6.73 -19.11 -0.69
CA THR A 473 5.46 -19.57 -0.13
C THR A 473 5.29 -21.07 -0.30
N GLU A 474 4.65 -21.70 0.69
CA GLU A 474 4.19 -23.07 0.61
C GLU A 474 2.68 -23.10 0.77
N TRP A 475 1.99 -23.83 -0.10
CA TRP A 475 0.54 -23.95 -0.10
C TRP A 475 0.13 -25.40 -0.27
N PHE A 476 -0.65 -25.87 0.68
CA PHE A 476 -1.27 -27.18 0.62
C PHE A 476 -2.78 -27.05 0.80
N ARG A 477 -3.51 -27.83 0.03
CA ARG A 477 -4.96 -27.96 0.12
C ARG A 477 -5.31 -29.39 0.42
N CYS A 478 -6.03 -29.59 1.52
CA CYS A 478 -6.56 -30.87 1.94
C CYS A 478 -8.08 -30.86 1.81
N THR A 479 -8.61 -31.90 1.18
CA THR A 479 -10.05 -32.11 1.01
C THR A 479 -10.42 -33.53 1.42
N ALA A 480 -11.65 -33.68 1.92
CA ALA A 480 -12.21 -34.97 2.29
C ALA A 480 -13.39 -35.29 1.36
N PRO A 481 -13.38 -36.44 0.65
CA PRO A 481 -14.55 -36.90 -0.08
C PRO A 481 -15.72 -37.11 0.88
N ARG A 482 -16.95 -36.74 0.46
CA ARG A 482 -18.17 -36.92 1.28
C ARG A 482 -18.46 -38.39 1.60
N ASP A 483 -17.96 -39.31 0.77
CA ASP A 483 -18.26 -40.75 0.85
C ASP A 483 -17.21 -41.56 1.63
N GLY A 484 -16.37 -40.91 2.46
CA GLY A 484 -15.37 -41.61 3.27
C GLY A 484 -14.17 -42.16 2.48
N GLY A 485 -13.90 -41.57 1.30
CA GLY A 485 -12.70 -41.85 0.52
C GLY A 485 -11.41 -41.33 1.16
N GLU A 486 -10.28 -41.68 0.54
CA GLU A 486 -8.94 -41.31 0.99
C GLU A 486 -8.77 -39.78 1.11
N LEU A 487 -7.97 -39.34 2.09
CA LEU A 487 -7.64 -37.93 2.28
C LEU A 487 -6.81 -37.47 1.08
N LEU A 488 -7.26 -36.41 0.41
CA LEU A 488 -6.53 -35.81 -0.70
C LEU A 488 -5.92 -34.50 -0.21
N CYS A 489 -4.62 -34.55 0.10
CA CYS A 489 -3.80 -33.39 0.39
C CYS A 489 -2.79 -33.20 -0.74
N GLU A 490 -2.85 -32.07 -1.41
CA GLU A 490 -1.97 -31.74 -2.53
C GLU A 490 -1.26 -30.41 -2.29
N ARG A 491 0.00 -30.34 -2.71
CA ARG A 491 0.69 -29.07 -2.86
C ARG A 491 0.07 -28.34 -4.05
N ARG A 492 -0.25 -27.07 -3.86
CA ARG A 492 -0.79 -26.21 -4.90
C ARG A 492 0.28 -25.25 -5.37
N GLU A 493 0.25 -24.90 -6.65
CA GLU A 493 1.11 -23.86 -7.20
C GLU A 493 0.43 -22.50 -7.08
N LEU A 494 1.20 -21.40 -7.05
CA LEU A 494 0.65 -20.04 -6.98
C LEU A 494 -0.28 -19.70 -8.16
N THR A 495 -0.08 -20.36 -9.30
CA THR A 495 -0.91 -20.27 -10.51
C THR A 495 -2.34 -20.80 -10.32
N ASP A 496 -2.59 -21.58 -9.27
CA ASP A 496 -3.90 -22.17 -8.96
C ASP A 496 -4.81 -21.26 -8.10
N MET A 497 -4.37 -20.05 -7.74
CA MET A 497 -5.21 -19.13 -6.97
C MET A 497 -6.37 -18.60 -7.82
N PRO A 498 -7.62 -18.56 -7.30
CA PRO A 498 -8.71 -17.88 -7.99
C PRO A 498 -8.34 -16.41 -8.20
N ASP A 499 -8.63 -15.89 -9.40
CA ASP A 499 -8.27 -14.55 -9.95
C ASP A 499 -8.53 -13.33 -9.03
N SER A 500 -9.16 -13.53 -7.87
CA SER A 500 -9.33 -12.53 -6.82
C SER A 500 -8.07 -12.23 -5.99
N VAL A 501 -6.95 -12.93 -6.18
CA VAL A 501 -5.69 -12.67 -5.47
C VAL A 501 -4.53 -12.58 -6.47
N TYR A 502 -4.41 -11.38 -7.06
CA TYR A 502 -3.22 -10.80 -7.68
C TYR A 502 -2.47 -11.65 -8.72
N THR A 503 -2.83 -11.51 -10.00
CA THR A 503 -2.08 -12.11 -11.11
C THR A 503 -0.87 -11.27 -11.51
N ARG A 504 0.29 -11.94 -11.58
CA ARG A 504 1.58 -11.46 -12.13
C ARG A 504 1.50 -11.04 -13.61
N ALA A 505 0.48 -11.52 -14.33
CA ALA A 505 0.36 -11.45 -15.78
C ALA A 505 0.11 -10.04 -16.34
N GLU A 506 -0.49 -9.12 -15.57
CA GLU A 506 -0.85 -7.79 -16.10
C GLU A 506 0.35 -6.84 -16.28
N TRP A 507 1.55 -7.17 -15.78
CA TRP A 507 2.72 -6.27 -15.83
C TRP A 507 3.87 -6.70 -16.74
N ALA A 508 3.90 -7.94 -17.23
CA ALA A 508 4.89 -8.35 -18.25
C ALA A 508 4.80 -7.48 -19.52
N ASP A 509 3.62 -6.91 -19.77
CA ASP A 509 3.35 -6.01 -20.90
C ASP A 509 3.63 -4.52 -20.58
N VAL A 510 3.82 -4.16 -19.30
CA VAL A 510 3.88 -2.76 -18.84
C VAL A 510 5.31 -2.22 -18.71
N SER A 511 6.30 -3.09 -18.54
CA SER A 511 7.72 -2.74 -18.70
C SER A 511 8.05 -2.64 -20.19
N GLY A 512 7.64 -1.55 -20.82
CA GLY A 512 7.80 -1.35 -22.26
C GLY A 512 9.22 -1.64 -22.71
N GLY A 513 9.40 -2.63 -23.59
CA GLY A 513 10.47 -2.74 -24.59
C GLY A 513 11.93 -2.55 -24.17
N VAL A 514 12.25 -2.38 -22.88
CA VAL A 514 13.60 -2.39 -22.36
C VAL A 514 13.84 -3.79 -21.83
N SER A 515 14.58 -4.56 -22.62
CA SER A 515 14.86 -5.97 -22.39
C SER A 515 15.48 -6.22 -21.02
N TRP A 516 14.65 -6.64 -20.06
CA TRP A 516 15.08 -7.53 -18.98
C TRP A 516 14.67 -8.99 -19.26
N GLY A 517 14.13 -9.26 -20.46
CA GLY A 517 13.85 -10.60 -20.98
C GLY A 517 15.10 -11.37 -21.46
N ARG A 518 16.27 -11.13 -20.86
CA ARG A 518 17.51 -11.82 -21.20
C ARG A 518 18.28 -12.29 -19.97
N PHE A 519 17.58 -12.76 -18.94
CA PHE A 519 18.18 -13.52 -17.83
C PHE A 519 17.28 -14.70 -17.41
N ALA A 520 16.77 -15.42 -18.40
CA ALA A 520 16.52 -16.85 -18.24
C ALA A 520 17.67 -17.57 -18.97
N LEU A 521 18.88 -17.41 -18.46
CA LEU A 521 19.96 -18.34 -18.79
C LEU A 521 19.78 -19.51 -17.82
N GLU A 522 19.73 -20.72 -18.36
CA GLU A 522 19.76 -21.94 -17.55
C GLU A 522 20.97 -21.84 -16.61
N GLN A 523 20.82 -22.33 -15.37
CA GLN A 523 21.83 -22.18 -14.31
C GLN A 523 23.23 -22.68 -14.75
N GLU A 524 23.29 -23.62 -15.71
CA GLU A 524 24.52 -24.09 -16.36
C GLU A 524 25.22 -23.05 -17.25
N GLU A 525 24.50 -22.14 -17.91
CA GLU A 525 25.11 -21.09 -18.74
C GLU A 525 25.73 -19.97 -17.90
N VAL A 526 25.14 -19.69 -16.74
CA VAL A 526 25.69 -18.73 -15.77
C VAL A 526 26.93 -19.28 -15.10
N GLU A 527 26.92 -20.56 -14.73
CA GLU A 527 28.11 -21.22 -14.15
C GLU A 527 29.24 -21.35 -15.19
N ARG A 528 28.92 -21.67 -16.45
CA ARG A 528 29.91 -21.70 -17.53
C ARG A 528 30.54 -20.33 -17.80
N ALA A 529 29.73 -19.27 -17.85
CA ALA A 529 30.22 -17.91 -18.03
C ALA A 529 31.07 -17.44 -16.84
N ARG A 530 30.75 -17.92 -15.63
CA ARG A 530 31.53 -17.65 -14.42
C ARG A 530 32.88 -18.38 -14.45
N GLU A 531 32.92 -19.64 -14.88
CA GLU A 531 34.17 -20.39 -15.06
C GLU A 531 35.06 -19.79 -16.16
N GLU A 532 34.49 -19.38 -17.29
CA GLU A 532 35.25 -18.71 -18.37
C GLU A 532 35.84 -17.36 -17.92
N LEU A 533 35.09 -16.57 -17.15
CA LEU A 533 35.60 -15.32 -16.57
C LEU A 533 36.65 -15.56 -15.48
N TRP A 534 36.53 -16.66 -14.72
CA TRP A 534 37.52 -17.03 -13.71
C TRP A 534 38.84 -17.49 -14.33
N GLU A 535 38.79 -18.31 -15.39
CA GLU A 535 39.98 -18.71 -16.15
C GLU A 535 40.64 -17.51 -16.85
N GLN A 536 39.85 -16.56 -17.35
CA GLN A 536 40.37 -15.33 -17.94
C GLN A 536 41.04 -14.42 -16.90
N TRP A 537 40.53 -14.42 -15.67
CA TRP A 537 41.11 -13.67 -14.55
C TRP A 537 42.39 -14.32 -14.00
N GLU A 538 42.48 -15.66 -13.98
CA GLU A 538 43.73 -16.38 -13.63
C GLU A 538 44.80 -16.26 -14.72
N ALA A 539 44.42 -16.07 -15.98
CA ALA A 539 45.35 -15.87 -17.09
C ALA A 539 45.96 -14.46 -17.14
N ASP A 540 45.26 -13.46 -16.59
CA ASP A 540 45.75 -12.09 -16.45
C ASP A 540 46.65 -11.97 -15.19
N ASP A 541 47.79 -12.64 -15.25
CA ASP A 541 48.87 -12.63 -14.24
C ASP A 541 49.47 -11.22 -14.11
N TYR A 542 48.87 -10.40 -13.24
CA TYR A 542 49.42 -9.09 -12.87
C TYR A 542 50.46 -9.27 -11.75
N ASP A 543 51.71 -9.32 -12.19
CA ASP A 543 52.94 -9.20 -11.40
C ASP A 543 52.86 -7.93 -10.51
N TRP A 544 52.81 -8.11 -9.19
CA TRP A 544 52.90 -7.06 -8.16
C TRP A 544 54.19 -7.15 -7.37
#